data_AF-A0A3M1A999-F1
#
_entry.id   AF-A0A3M1A999-F1
#
_cell.length_a   1.000
_cell.length_b   1.000
_cell.length_c   1.000
_cell.angle_alpha   90.00
_cell.angle_beta   90.00
_cell.angle_gamma   90.00
#
_symmetry.space_group_name_H-M   'P 1'
#
loop_
_entity.id
_entity.type
_entity.pdbx_description
1 polymer ?
#
loop_
_entity_poly.entity_id
_entity_poly.type
_entity_poly.pdbx_seq_one_letter_code
_entity_poly.pdbx_strand_id
1 'polypeptide(L)' 'FDPALGRNVEAAVIARADLAPGEGVEGPALVVERETTVVVPASRMIVALADGTLEMRRKEESDG' A
#
# COMPACT_ATOMS: atom_id res chain seq x y z
N PHE A 1 -5.29 11.54 0.12
CA PHE A 1 -5.20 11.88 1.55
C PHE A 1 -4.47 10.76 2.27
N ASP A 2 -3.39 11.08 3.00
CA ASP A 2 -2.70 10.14 3.88
C ASP A 2 -3.33 10.21 5.28
N PRO A 3 -3.97 9.13 5.77
CA PRO A 3 -4.62 9.15 7.07
C PRO A 3 -3.67 9.30 8.26
N ALA A 4 -2.42 8.85 8.12
CA ALA A 4 -1.43 8.93 9.19
C ALA A 4 -0.86 10.35 9.33
N LEU A 5 -0.70 11.06 8.22
CA LEU A 5 -0.19 12.43 8.21
C LEU A 5 -1.29 13.51 8.31
N GLY A 6 -2.56 13.14 8.12
CA GLY A 6 -3.68 14.07 8.16
C GLY A 6 -3.67 15.10 7.03
N ARG A 7 -3.00 14.82 5.90
CA ARG A 7 -2.86 15.74 4.76
C ARG A 7 -2.93 15.03 3.41
N ASN A 8 -3.11 15.80 2.34
CA ASN A 8 -2.96 15.27 0.99
C ASN A 8 -1.47 15.09 0.64
N VAL A 9 -1.17 13.96 0.01
CA VAL A 9 0.16 13.61 -0.50
C VAL A 9 -0.01 13.00 -1.89
N GLU A 10 1.04 13.06 -2.70
CA GLU A 10 1.12 12.29 -3.94
C GLU A 10 1.27 10.80 -3.60
N ALA A 11 0.51 9.94 -4.28
CA ALA A 11 0.48 8.51 -4.04
C ALA A 11 0.59 7.76 -5.36
N ALA A 12 1.37 6.68 -5.37
CA ALA A 12 1.39 5.77 -6.51
C ALA A 12 0.02 5.10 -6.67
N VAL A 13 -0.43 4.87 -7.90
CA VAL A 13 -1.67 4.14 -8.17
C VAL A 13 -1.31 2.84 -8.89
N ILE A 14 -1.63 1.71 -8.28
CA ILE A 14 -1.34 0.38 -8.80
C ILE A 14 -2.63 -0.39 -8.93
N ALA A 15 -2.85 -1.05 -10.07
CA ALA A 15 -3.96 -1.98 -10.20
C ALA A 15 -3.63 -3.26 -9.43
N ARG A 16 -4.56 -3.74 -8.60
CA ARG A 16 -4.37 -4.97 -7.82
C ARG A 16 -3.98 -6.16 -8.70
N ALA A 17 -4.53 -6.24 -9.91
CA ALA A 17 -4.28 -7.33 -10.85
C ALA A 17 -2.82 -7.40 -11.34
N ASP A 18 -2.07 -6.32 -11.18
CA ASP A 18 -0.67 -6.24 -11.60
C ASP A 18 0.31 -6.71 -10.50
N LEU A 19 -0.19 -6.97 -9.28
CA LEU A 19 0.64 -7.44 -8.16
C LEU A 19 0.72 -8.98 -8.13
N ALA A 20 1.92 -9.50 -8.36
CA ALA A 20 2.20 -10.92 -8.22
C ALA A 20 2.41 -11.31 -6.74
N PRO A 21 2.16 -12.57 -6.34
CA PRO A 21 2.49 -13.05 -5.01
C PRO A 21 3.96 -12.81 -4.65
N GLY A 22 4.19 -12.21 -3.48
CA GLY A 22 5.50 -11.81 -2.97
C GLY A 22 5.88 -10.37 -3.31
N GLU A 23 5.18 -9.70 -4.23
CA GLU A 23 5.46 -8.30 -4.56
C GLU A 23 4.98 -7.34 -3.47
N GLY A 24 5.83 -6.35 -3.20
CA GLY A 24 5.59 -5.32 -2.20
C GLY A 24 5.25 -3.98 -2.84
N VAL A 25 4.36 -3.23 -2.19
CA VAL A 25 4.08 -1.82 -2.52
C VAL A 25 4.38 -0.96 -1.31
N GLU A 26 5.28 0.00 -1.51
CA GLU A 26 5.62 1.02 -0.54
C GLU A 26 4.60 2.16 -0.56
N GLY A 27 4.02 2.50 0.60
CA GLY A 27 3.20 3.72 0.71
C GLY A 27 4.03 5.00 0.61
N PRO A 28 3.45 6.15 0.23
CA PRO A 28 2.02 6.38 -0.04
C PRO A 28 1.57 5.78 -1.39
N ALA A 29 0.55 4.93 -1.35
CA ALA A 29 0.01 4.29 -2.55
C ALA A 29 -1.49 3.99 -2.44
N LEU A 30 -2.13 3.81 -3.59
CA LEU A 30 -3.50 3.33 -3.76
C LEU A 30 -3.44 2.04 -4.56
N VAL A 31 -3.92 0.94 -3.99
CA VAL A 31 -4.08 -0.33 -4.70
C VAL A 31 -5.55 -0.48 -5.07
N VAL A 32 -5.82 -0.43 -6.37
CA VAL A 32 -7.17 -0.26 -6.91
C VAL A 32 -7.69 -1.58 -7.47
N GLU A 33 -8.88 -1.95 -7.04
CA GLU A 33 -9.72 -2.99 -7.61
C GLU A 33 -10.97 -2.36 -8.22
N ARG A 34 -11.74 -3.16 -8.97
CA ARG A 34 -12.99 -2.72 -9.59
C ARG A 34 -14.00 -2.17 -8.55
N GLU A 35 -14.05 -2.75 -7.36
CA GLU A 35 -15.02 -2.40 -6.31
C GLU A 35 -14.39 -1.69 -5.10
N THR A 36 -13.13 -1.98 -4.80
CA THR A 36 -12.47 -1.54 -3.57
C THR A 36 -11.17 -0.84 -3.89
N THR A 37 -10.77 0.13 -3.07
CA THR A 37 -9.43 0.69 -3.10
C THR A 37 -8.80 0.57 -1.72
N VAL A 38 -7.61 -0.01 -1.66
CA VAL A 38 -6.81 -0.04 -0.45
C VAL A 38 -5.90 1.18 -0.44
N VAL A 39 -6.01 1.99 0.61
CA VAL A 39 -5.09 3.10 0.87
C VAL A 39 -3.90 2.55 1.65
N VAL A 40 -2.68 2.73 1.13
CA VAL A 40 -1.42 2.38 1.80
C VAL A 40 -0.75 3.69 2.27
N PRO A 41 -0.84 4.05 3.55
CA PRO A 41 -0.24 5.27 4.08
C PRO A 41 1.30 5.27 4.01
N ALA A 42 1.93 6.44 4.11
CA ALA A 42 3.39 6.61 4.06
C ALA A 42 4.17 5.71 5.04
N SER A 43 3.61 5.45 6.22
CA SER A 43 4.22 4.62 7.26
C SER A 43 3.99 3.12 7.10
N ARG A 44 3.32 2.70 6.03
CA ARG A 44 2.94 1.32 5.77
C ARG A 44 3.44 0.85 4.41
N MET A 45 3.61 -0.46 4.30
CA MET A 45 3.76 -1.16 3.03
C MET A 45 2.75 -2.30 2.99
N ILE A 46 2.51 -2.85 1.81
CA ILE A 46 1.77 -4.11 1.65
C ILE A 46 2.61 -5.14 0.91
N VAL A 47 2.29 -6.41 1.11
CA VAL A 47 2.78 -7.54 0.29
C VAL A 47 1.58 -8.34 -0.19
N ALA A 48 1.53 -8.65 -1.49
CA ALA A 48 0.54 -9.57 -2.03
C ALA A 48 0.91 -11.01 -1.66
N LEU A 49 0.01 -11.75 -1.00
CA LEU A 49 0.25 -13.13 -0.63
C LEU A 49 -0.32 -14.10 -1.67
N ALA A 50 0.18 -15.34 -1.66
CA ALA A 50 -0.20 -16.37 -2.63
C ALA A 50 -1.67 -16.81 -2.56
N ASP A 51 -2.35 -16.56 -1.44
CA ASP A 51 -3.78 -16.80 -1.27
C ASP A 51 -4.67 -15.64 -1.78
N GLY A 52 -4.05 -14.61 -2.37
CA GLY A 52 -4.74 -13.45 -2.89
C GLY A 52 -5.06 -12.39 -1.83
N THR A 53 -4.56 -12.51 -0.61
CA THR A 53 -4.67 -11.45 0.41
C THR A 53 -3.58 -10.39 0.25
N LEU A 54 -3.82 -9.20 0.80
CA LEU A 54 -2.81 -8.14 0.95
C LEU A 54 -2.46 -8.03 2.43
N GLU A 55 -1.21 -8.34 2.78
CA GLU A 55 -0.71 -8.17 4.14
C GLU A 55 -0.14 -6.76 4.32
N MET A 56 -0.72 -5.96 5.22
CA MET A 56 -0.21 -4.62 5.53
C MET A 56 0.74 -4.64 6.73
N ARG A 57 1.93 -4.06 6.55
CA ARG A 57 2.98 -3.97 7.56
C ARG A 57 3.33 -2.52 7.88
N ARG A 58 3.82 -2.27 9.09
CA ARG A 58 4.51 -1.00 9.41
C ARG A 58 5.86 -1.04 8.71
N LYS A 59 6.28 0.06 8.09
CA LYS A 59 7.68 0.23 7.74
C LYS A 59 8.46 0.41 9.03
N GLU A 60 9.64 -0.19 9.12
CA GLU A 60 10.57 0.15 10.20
C GLU A 60 10.93 1.63 10.03
N GLU A 61 10.79 2.41 11.10
CA GLU A 61 11.34 3.76 11.10
C GLU A 61 12.85 3.61 11.02
N SER A 62 13.43 4.06 9.91
CA SER A 62 14.86 4.35 9.91
C SER A 62 15.04 5.55 10.82
N ASP A 63 15.36 5.29 12.09
CA ASP A 63 15.74 6.31 13.06
C ASP A 63 16.95 7.03 12.47
N GLY A 64 16.71 8.24 11.97
CA GLY A 64 17.68 9.11 11.31
C GLY A 64 17.98 10.34 12.15
#